data_AF-F0FWZ1-F1
#
_entry.id   AF-F0FWZ1-F1
#
_cell.length_a   1.000
_cell.length_b   1.000
_cell.length_c   1.000
_cell.angle_alpha   90.00
_cell.angle_beta   90.00
_cell.angle_gamma   90.00
#
_symmetry.space_group_name_H-M   'P 1'
#
loop_
_entity.id
_entity.type
_entity.pdbx_description
1 polymer ?
#
loop_
_entity_poly.entity_id
_entity_poly.type
_entity_poly.pdbx_seq_one_letter_code
_entity_poly.pdbx_strand_id
1 'polypeptide(L)'
;AAQGQTFSVSSGDEGVYECNNRGYPDGSNYTVSWPASSPHVLAIGGTTLYTTSTGAFSNETVWNEGLDSNGKLWATGGGVSTILPAPSWQSGSNRRLPDIAFDAAQSTGAYIYNYGQLQQIGGTSLAAPIFTGFWARLLAANGTGLGFPAGNLYRAIPANPSLLRYDVVSGNNGYQGYGYNAGSGWDYTTGFGSLNIANLNQLIKSGGF
;
A
#
# COMPACT_ATOMS: atom_id res chain seq x y z
N ALA A 1 -7.08 15.67 6.46
CA ALA A 1 -8.30 15.68 5.61
C ALA A 1 -8.92 17.07 5.46
N ALA A 2 -9.47 17.70 6.51
CA ALA A 2 -10.28 18.93 6.39
C ALA A 2 -9.58 20.12 5.68
N GLN A 3 -8.26 20.25 5.82
CA GLN A 3 -7.47 21.32 5.20
C GLN A 3 -6.87 20.93 3.84
N GLY A 4 -7.29 19.82 3.26
CA GLY A 4 -6.83 19.36 1.94
C GLY A 4 -5.45 18.69 1.89
N GLN A 5 -4.81 18.49 3.04
CA GLN A 5 -3.52 17.77 3.14
C GLN A 5 -3.70 16.24 3.06
N THR A 6 -2.72 15.59 2.43
CA THR A 6 -2.60 14.13 2.34
C THR A 6 -1.41 13.66 3.16
N PHE A 7 -1.68 12.88 4.21
CA PHE A 7 -0.66 12.10 4.89
C PHE A 7 -0.62 10.71 4.27
N SER A 8 0.55 10.33 3.77
CA SER A 8 0.85 8.97 3.31
C SER A 8 1.56 8.22 4.43
N VAL A 9 1.09 7.02 4.75
CA VAL A 9 1.60 6.23 5.88
C VAL A 9 1.86 4.81 5.44
N SER A 10 3.04 4.29 5.74
CA SER A 10 3.41 2.88 5.57
C SER A 10 2.46 1.98 6.36
N SER A 11 1.93 0.93 5.74
CA SER A 11 0.93 0.06 6.39
C SER A 11 1.50 -0.87 7.46
N GLY A 12 2.82 -1.10 7.44
CA GLY A 12 3.54 -2.00 8.34
C GLY A 12 4.43 -2.97 7.57
N ASP A 13 5.43 -3.53 8.25
CA ASP A 13 6.43 -4.44 7.69
C ASP A 13 6.35 -5.83 8.36
N GLU A 14 5.30 -6.05 9.14
CA GLU A 14 5.10 -7.18 10.05
C GLU A 14 3.99 -8.14 9.58
N GLY A 15 3.50 -7.98 8.34
CA GLY A 15 2.36 -8.72 7.82
C GLY A 15 1.10 -8.50 8.67
N VAL A 16 0.41 -9.58 9.02
CA VAL A 16 -0.72 -9.56 9.96
C VAL A 16 -0.32 -9.56 11.45
N TYR A 17 0.97 -9.60 11.78
CA TYR A 17 1.47 -9.84 13.15
C TYR A 17 2.04 -8.58 13.82
N GLU A 18 1.56 -7.39 13.44
CA GLU A 18 2.02 -6.09 13.95
C GLU A 18 2.18 -6.05 15.48
N CYS A 19 1.18 -6.53 16.23
CA CYS A 19 1.16 -6.42 17.69
C CYS A 19 1.81 -7.62 18.41
N ASN A 20 2.17 -8.71 17.73
CA ASN A 20 2.84 -9.84 18.37
C ASN A 20 4.36 -9.65 18.31
N ASN A 21 4.91 -8.97 19.32
CA ASN A 21 6.32 -8.62 19.42
C ASN A 21 6.90 -8.03 18.12
N ARG A 22 6.06 -7.25 17.40
CA ARG A 22 6.38 -6.63 16.12
C ARG A 22 6.80 -7.64 15.04
N GLY A 23 5.87 -8.52 14.65
CA GLY A 23 6.00 -9.37 13.47
C GLY A 23 6.33 -10.83 13.74
N TYR A 24 6.29 -11.31 14.98
CA TYR A 24 6.44 -12.75 15.25
C TYR A 24 5.15 -13.49 14.90
N PRO A 25 5.19 -14.64 14.20
CA PRO A 25 3.99 -15.37 13.83
C PRO A 25 3.07 -15.72 15.02
N ASP A 26 1.78 -15.47 14.86
CA ASP A 26 0.75 -15.63 15.91
C ASP A 26 -0.52 -16.33 15.41
N GLY A 27 -0.36 -17.29 14.50
CA GLY A 27 -1.49 -18.05 13.93
C GLY A 27 -2.56 -17.13 13.35
N SER A 28 -3.79 -17.22 13.87
CA SER A 28 -4.94 -16.44 13.39
C SER A 28 -5.13 -15.06 14.05
N ASN A 29 -4.21 -14.62 14.91
CA ASN A 29 -4.33 -13.35 15.63
C ASN A 29 -3.80 -12.19 14.77
N TYR A 30 -4.71 -11.56 14.02
CA TYR A 30 -4.35 -10.51 13.06
C TYR A 30 -4.50 -9.11 13.66
N THR A 31 -3.50 -8.27 13.41
CA THR A 31 -3.42 -6.90 13.91
C THR A 31 -2.87 -5.97 12.83
N VAL A 32 -3.03 -4.66 13.02
CA VAL A 32 -2.70 -3.64 12.01
C VAL A 32 -1.99 -2.46 12.64
N SER A 33 -1.15 -1.78 11.86
CA SER A 33 -0.34 -0.66 12.35
C SER A 33 -1.11 0.65 12.53
N TRP A 34 -0.61 1.48 13.44
CA TRP A 34 -0.98 2.89 13.60
C TRP A 34 0.25 3.74 13.25
N PRO A 35 0.13 4.85 12.49
CA PRO A 35 -1.11 5.55 12.12
C PRO A 35 -1.81 5.09 10.83
N ALA A 36 -1.38 4.02 10.18
CA ALA A 36 -1.97 3.55 8.92
C ALA A 36 -3.47 3.23 9.03
N SER A 37 -3.90 2.68 10.16
CA SER A 37 -5.31 2.38 10.42
C SER A 37 -6.23 3.60 10.54
N SER A 38 -5.69 4.83 10.62
CA SER A 38 -6.47 6.06 10.60
C SER A 38 -7.27 6.21 9.30
N PRO A 39 -8.57 6.57 9.33
CA PRO A 39 -9.33 6.90 8.13
C PRO A 39 -8.98 8.29 7.55
N HIS A 40 -8.06 9.02 8.19
CA HIS A 40 -7.63 10.36 7.79
C HIS A 40 -6.25 10.40 7.12
N VAL A 41 -5.67 9.23 6.86
CA VAL A 41 -4.41 9.06 6.12
C VAL A 41 -4.65 8.10 4.96
N LEU A 42 -3.75 8.14 3.98
CA LEU A 42 -3.69 7.12 2.95
C LEU A 42 -2.66 6.06 3.38
N ALA A 43 -3.13 4.86 3.72
CA ALA A 43 -2.29 3.73 4.07
C ALA A 43 -1.74 3.09 2.80
N ILE A 44 -0.43 2.96 2.74
CA ILE A 44 0.30 2.44 1.58
C ILE A 44 0.91 1.09 1.94
N GLY A 45 0.43 0.06 1.26
CA GLY A 45 0.93 -1.30 1.32
C GLY A 45 2.15 -1.54 0.44
N GLY A 46 2.61 -2.79 0.46
CA GLY A 46 3.82 -3.23 -0.20
C GLY A 46 3.61 -4.33 -1.24
N THR A 47 4.29 -4.19 -2.37
CA THR A 47 4.36 -5.20 -3.43
C THR A 47 5.79 -5.73 -3.62
N THR A 48 5.92 -6.90 -4.22
CA THR A 48 7.15 -7.35 -4.87
C THR A 48 7.04 -6.96 -6.34
N LEU A 49 7.93 -6.07 -6.81
CA LEU A 49 7.87 -5.50 -8.16
C LEU A 49 8.74 -6.27 -9.15
N TYR A 50 8.15 -6.67 -10.27
CA TYR A 50 8.88 -7.29 -11.38
C TYR A 50 8.95 -6.37 -12.58
N THR A 51 10.14 -6.28 -13.17
CA THR A 51 10.40 -5.52 -14.41
C THR A 51 10.93 -6.42 -15.52
N THR A 52 10.70 -6.02 -16.77
CA THR A 52 11.30 -6.68 -17.94
C THR A 52 12.81 -6.40 -18.02
N SER A 53 13.51 -7.08 -18.94
CA SER A 53 14.92 -6.82 -19.24
C SER A 53 15.21 -5.40 -19.72
N THR A 54 14.20 -4.68 -20.20
CA THR A 54 14.29 -3.27 -20.63
C THR A 54 13.93 -2.27 -19.51
N GLY A 55 13.65 -2.76 -18.30
CA GLY A 55 13.24 -1.93 -17.17
C GLY A 55 11.78 -1.46 -17.22
N ALA A 56 10.97 -2.00 -18.13
CA ALA A 56 9.54 -1.72 -18.14
C ALA A 56 8.83 -2.50 -17.03
N PHE A 57 7.73 -1.95 -16.52
CA PHE A 57 6.84 -2.67 -15.60
C PHE A 57 6.40 -4.01 -16.21
N SER A 58 6.47 -5.10 -15.44
CA SER A 58 5.97 -6.42 -15.83
C SER A 58 4.72 -6.81 -15.02
N ASN A 59 4.89 -7.03 -13.72
CA ASN A 59 3.80 -7.39 -12.79
C ASN A 59 4.20 -7.09 -11.34
N GLU A 60 3.26 -7.30 -10.42
CA GLU A 60 3.48 -7.21 -8.97
C GLU A 60 2.82 -8.40 -8.25
N THR A 61 3.44 -8.86 -7.18
CA THR A 61 2.83 -9.78 -6.20
C THR A 61 2.80 -9.14 -4.82
N VAL A 62 2.14 -9.77 -3.85
CA VAL A 62 2.21 -9.33 -2.45
C VAL A 62 3.66 -9.32 -1.97
N TRP A 63 4.09 -8.27 -1.27
CA TRP A 63 5.35 -8.32 -0.55
C TRP A 63 5.25 -9.23 0.68
N ASN A 64 5.95 -10.37 0.62
CA ASN A 64 6.18 -11.27 1.74
C ASN A 64 7.49 -12.03 1.52
N GLU A 65 8.53 -11.68 2.28
CA GLU A 65 9.87 -12.26 2.20
C GLU A 65 10.12 -13.32 3.29
N GLY A 66 9.07 -13.72 4.01
CA GLY A 66 9.14 -14.75 5.03
C GLY A 66 9.78 -14.28 6.33
N LEU A 67 10.38 -15.22 7.07
CA LEU A 67 10.99 -14.93 8.37
C LEU A 67 12.47 -14.57 8.21
N ASP A 68 12.92 -13.58 8.97
CA ASP A 68 14.35 -13.36 9.19
C ASP A 68 14.96 -14.40 10.15
N SER A 69 16.27 -14.27 10.40
CA SER A 69 17.02 -15.15 11.32
C SER A 69 16.53 -15.15 12.76
N ASN A 70 15.78 -14.13 13.17
CA ASN A 70 15.19 -14.04 14.51
C ASN A 70 13.76 -14.60 14.55
N GLY A 71 13.21 -15.01 13.40
CA GLY A 71 11.85 -15.50 13.29
C GLY A 71 10.80 -14.41 13.10
N LYS A 72 11.20 -13.15 12.83
CA LYS A 72 10.27 -12.06 12.53
C LYS A 72 9.85 -12.12 11.06
N LEU A 73 8.54 -12.02 10.80
CA LEU A 73 7.99 -11.89 9.45
C LEU A 73 8.30 -10.51 8.85
N TRP A 74 8.66 -10.53 7.55
CA TRP A 74 8.80 -9.34 6.70
C TRP A 74 7.80 -9.40 5.56
N ALA A 75 6.68 -8.70 5.72
CA ALA A 75 5.58 -8.68 4.75
C ALA A 75 4.75 -7.40 4.89
N THR A 76 4.00 -7.06 3.84
CA THR A 76 3.12 -5.89 3.85
C THR A 76 2.08 -5.94 4.97
N GLY A 77 2.03 -4.90 5.80
CA GLY A 77 1.00 -4.72 6.80
C GLY A 77 -0.37 -4.53 6.15
N GLY A 78 -1.40 -5.16 6.69
CA GLY A 78 -2.73 -5.09 6.10
C GLY A 78 -3.77 -5.94 6.82
N GLY A 79 -5.02 -5.50 6.78
CA GLY A 79 -6.11 -6.09 7.55
C GLY A 79 -7.22 -5.09 7.85
N VAL A 80 -7.89 -5.30 8.98
CA VAL A 80 -9.00 -4.46 9.44
C VAL A 80 -8.70 -3.91 10.83
N SER A 81 -8.97 -2.62 11.04
CA SER A 81 -8.87 -2.01 12.37
C SER A 81 -9.90 -2.63 13.31
N THR A 82 -9.50 -2.95 14.55
CA THR A 82 -10.44 -3.41 15.58
C THR A 82 -11.13 -2.26 16.32
N ILE A 83 -10.70 -1.01 16.08
CA ILE A 83 -11.10 0.16 16.86
C ILE A 83 -11.81 1.21 15.99
N LEU A 84 -11.26 1.49 14.80
CA LEU A 84 -11.72 2.61 13.98
C LEU A 84 -12.81 2.15 13.01
N PRO A 85 -13.96 2.86 12.97
CA PRO A 85 -15.05 2.50 12.08
C PRO A 85 -14.66 2.72 10.61
N ALA A 86 -15.34 2.00 9.72
CA ALA A 86 -15.18 2.22 8.30
C ALA A 86 -15.65 3.64 7.95
N PRO A 87 -14.82 4.43 7.24
CA PRO A 87 -15.29 5.68 6.67
C PRO A 87 -16.32 5.39 5.57
N SER A 88 -17.22 6.33 5.29
CA SER A 88 -18.39 6.12 4.40
C SER A 88 -18.05 5.72 2.97
N TRP A 89 -16.82 5.95 2.52
CA TRP A 89 -16.32 5.55 1.20
C TRP A 89 -15.79 4.11 1.15
N GLN A 90 -15.67 3.43 2.30
CA GLN A 90 -15.32 2.03 2.40
C GLN A 90 -16.56 1.21 2.79
N SER A 91 -16.69 0.00 2.21
CA SER A 91 -17.62 -1.00 2.74
C SER A 91 -17.08 -1.66 4.02
N GLY A 92 -17.95 -2.35 4.76
CA GLY A 92 -17.63 -3.01 6.03
C GLY A 92 -17.85 -2.13 7.26
N SER A 93 -17.64 -2.70 8.45
CA SER A 93 -17.90 -2.01 9.72
C SER A 93 -16.71 -1.18 10.23
N ASN A 94 -15.49 -1.59 9.88
CA ASN A 94 -14.24 -1.01 10.38
C ASN A 94 -13.28 -0.63 9.25
N ARG A 95 -12.37 0.33 9.50
CA ARG A 95 -11.38 0.78 8.51
C ARG A 95 -10.52 -0.39 8.08
N ARG A 96 -10.55 -0.70 6.78
CA ARG A 96 -9.74 -1.76 6.17
C ARG A 96 -8.52 -1.14 5.49
N LEU A 97 -7.33 -1.71 5.63
CA LEU A 97 -6.07 -1.17 5.07
C LEU A 97 -5.24 -2.29 4.42
N PRO A 98 -4.33 -1.98 3.47
CA PRO A 98 -4.00 -0.65 2.94
C PRO A 98 -5.03 -0.11 1.93
N ASP A 99 -4.89 1.15 1.54
CA ASP A 99 -5.76 1.75 0.51
C ASP A 99 -5.24 1.39 -0.90
N ILE A 100 -3.94 1.47 -1.10
CA ILE A 100 -3.18 1.16 -2.33
C ILE A 100 -1.80 0.61 -1.94
N ALA A 101 -1.03 0.10 -2.90
CA ALA A 101 0.31 -0.42 -2.65
C ALA A 101 1.33 0.01 -3.72
N PHE A 102 2.62 0.01 -3.34
CA PHE A 102 3.78 0.21 -4.22
C PHE A 102 4.92 -0.72 -3.77
N ASP A 103 6.02 -0.72 -4.54
CA ASP A 103 7.18 -1.58 -4.28
C ASP A 103 7.70 -1.47 -2.84
N ALA A 104 7.93 -2.64 -2.23
CA ALA A 104 8.36 -2.78 -0.85
C ALA A 104 9.27 -3.98 -0.60
N ALA A 105 9.33 -4.98 -1.47
CA ALA A 105 10.23 -6.11 -1.22
C ALA A 105 11.70 -5.66 -1.23
N GLN A 106 12.50 -6.09 -0.26
CA GLN A 106 13.92 -5.71 -0.19
C GLN A 106 14.69 -6.24 -1.39
N SER A 107 14.31 -7.41 -1.90
CA SER A 107 14.84 -8.02 -3.12
C SER A 107 14.58 -7.22 -4.40
N THR A 108 13.51 -6.42 -4.46
CA THR A 108 13.16 -5.55 -5.60
C THR A 108 13.33 -4.06 -5.30
N GLY A 109 13.73 -3.74 -4.06
CA GLY A 109 13.69 -2.40 -3.50
C GLY A 109 14.71 -1.43 -4.06
N ALA A 110 14.67 -0.21 -3.53
CA ALA A 110 15.43 0.91 -4.03
C ALA A 110 16.90 0.88 -3.57
N TYR A 111 17.79 1.33 -4.46
CA TYR A 111 19.18 1.63 -4.09
C TYR A 111 19.27 3.03 -3.48
N ILE A 112 19.57 3.10 -2.19
CA ILE A 112 19.62 4.31 -1.38
C ILE A 112 21.03 4.53 -0.84
N TYR A 113 21.50 5.78 -0.85
CA TYR A 113 22.74 6.14 -0.17
C TYR A 113 22.49 6.33 1.33
N ASN A 114 23.16 5.54 2.15
CA ASN A 114 23.13 5.62 3.61
C ASN A 114 24.56 5.70 4.13
N TYR A 115 24.91 6.78 4.83
CA TYR A 115 26.29 7.09 5.24
C TYR A 115 27.31 7.00 4.08
N GLY A 116 26.92 7.44 2.88
CA GLY A 116 27.75 7.40 1.68
C GLY A 116 27.90 6.04 1.01
N GLN A 117 27.26 4.98 1.54
CA GLN A 117 27.26 3.65 0.96
C GLN A 117 25.92 3.35 0.28
N LEU A 118 25.97 2.67 -0.86
CA LEU A 118 24.77 2.24 -1.57
C LEU A 118 24.19 0.99 -0.89
N GLN A 119 22.91 1.03 -0.55
CA GLN A 119 22.19 -0.07 0.10
C GLN A 119 20.88 -0.32 -0.66
N GLN A 120 20.51 -1.59 -0.84
CA GLN A 120 19.19 -1.93 -1.36
C GLN A 120 18.20 -2.05 -0.19
N ILE A 121 17.15 -1.21 -0.19
CA ILE A 121 16.22 -1.07 0.93
C ILE A 121 14.78 -1.18 0.41
N GLY A 122 13.97 -1.97 1.11
CA GLY A 122 12.53 -2.13 0.90
C GLY A 122 11.70 -1.61 2.08
N GLY A 123 10.66 -2.37 2.43
CA GLY A 123 9.64 -2.01 3.41
C GLY A 123 8.49 -1.21 2.81
N THR A 124 7.32 -1.21 3.46
CA THR A 124 6.29 -0.21 3.17
C THR A 124 6.78 1.22 3.45
N SER A 125 7.87 1.34 4.22
CA SER A 125 8.70 2.54 4.36
C SER A 125 9.27 3.07 3.02
N LEU A 126 9.44 2.22 2.00
CA LEU A 126 9.74 2.61 0.62
C LEU A 126 8.46 2.95 -0.16
N ALA A 127 7.40 2.15 0.00
CA ALA A 127 6.15 2.33 -0.74
C ALA A 127 5.48 3.71 -0.48
N ALA A 128 5.44 4.14 0.79
CA ALA A 128 4.85 5.43 1.17
C ALA A 128 5.51 6.66 0.51
N PRO A 129 6.85 6.81 0.49
CA PRO A 129 7.50 7.91 -0.22
C PRO A 129 7.38 7.79 -1.76
N ILE A 130 7.28 6.59 -2.34
CA ILE A 130 6.97 6.43 -3.77
C ILE A 130 5.62 7.10 -4.09
N PHE A 131 4.57 6.77 -3.33
CA PHE A 131 3.26 7.42 -3.49
C PHE A 131 3.38 8.93 -3.29
N THR A 132 4.05 9.37 -2.24
CA THR A 132 4.20 10.79 -1.90
C THR A 132 4.82 11.58 -3.06
N GLY A 133 5.85 11.03 -3.70
CA GLY A 133 6.48 11.63 -4.89
C GLY A 133 5.52 11.75 -6.07
N PHE A 134 4.77 10.70 -6.39
CA PHE A 134 3.79 10.76 -7.48
C PHE A 134 2.62 11.70 -7.18
N TRP A 135 2.11 11.68 -5.95
CA TRP A 135 1.03 12.56 -5.53
C TRP A 135 1.44 14.03 -5.59
N ALA A 136 2.67 14.36 -5.17
CA ALA A 136 3.23 15.70 -5.31
C ALA A 136 3.30 16.15 -6.79
N ARG A 137 3.63 15.25 -7.72
CA ARG A 137 3.61 15.57 -9.16
C ARG A 137 2.20 15.84 -9.68
N LEU A 138 1.20 15.12 -9.20
CA LEU A 138 -0.20 15.37 -9.56
C LEU A 138 -0.69 16.72 -9.03
N LEU A 139 -0.32 17.08 -7.80
CA LEU A 139 -0.59 18.41 -7.24
C LEU A 139 0.12 19.51 -8.03
N ALA A 140 1.38 19.31 -8.43
CA ALA A 140 2.10 20.27 -9.27
C ALA A 140 1.44 20.46 -10.65
N ALA A 141 0.86 19.40 -11.22
CA ALA A 141 0.22 19.43 -12.54
C ALA A 141 -1.21 20.00 -12.53
N ASN A 142 -1.92 19.94 -11.41
CA ASN A 142 -3.35 20.27 -11.32
C ASN A 142 -3.68 21.31 -10.24
N GLY A 143 -2.67 21.82 -9.53
CA GLY A 143 -2.83 22.71 -8.37
C GLY A 143 -3.07 21.95 -7.06
N THR A 144 -3.09 22.68 -5.95
CA THR A 144 -3.18 22.12 -4.60
C THR A 144 -4.61 21.81 -4.15
N GLY A 145 -5.59 21.93 -5.04
CA GLY A 145 -7.03 21.78 -4.74
C GLY A 145 -7.54 20.33 -4.68
N LEU A 146 -6.69 19.32 -4.93
CA LEU A 146 -7.13 17.91 -5.01
C LEU A 146 -7.61 17.31 -3.68
N GLY A 147 -7.32 17.96 -2.55
CA GLY A 147 -7.76 17.51 -1.24
C GLY A 147 -7.22 16.14 -0.83
N PHE A 148 -7.90 15.50 0.13
CA PHE A 148 -7.55 14.17 0.61
C PHE A 148 -8.13 13.08 -0.33
N PRO A 149 -7.30 12.22 -0.96
CA PRO A 149 -7.72 11.45 -2.14
C PRO A 149 -8.50 10.16 -1.85
N ALA A 150 -8.54 9.66 -0.61
CA ALA A 150 -9.06 8.32 -0.33
C ALA A 150 -10.49 8.10 -0.86
N GLY A 151 -11.44 8.96 -0.51
CA GLY A 151 -12.82 8.81 -0.98
C GLY A 151 -12.97 8.84 -2.51
N ASN A 152 -12.15 9.64 -3.20
CA ASN A 152 -12.15 9.71 -4.66
C ASN A 152 -11.55 8.45 -5.29
N LEU A 153 -10.46 7.90 -4.72
CA LEU A 153 -9.88 6.64 -5.17
C LEU A 153 -10.87 5.48 -5.03
N TYR A 154 -11.51 5.34 -3.86
CA TYR A 154 -12.50 4.29 -3.59
C TYR A 154 -13.73 4.38 -4.49
N ARG A 155 -14.11 5.58 -4.94
CA ARG A 155 -15.18 5.79 -5.93
C ARG A 155 -14.72 5.51 -7.35
N ALA A 156 -13.54 6.00 -7.74
CA ALA A 156 -13.09 6.04 -9.13
C ALA A 156 -12.51 4.70 -9.62
N ILE A 157 -11.76 3.99 -8.78
CA ILE A 157 -11.06 2.75 -9.17
C ILE A 157 -12.05 1.64 -9.58
N PRO A 158 -13.11 1.32 -8.82
CA PRO A 158 -14.07 0.29 -9.24
C PRO A 158 -14.78 0.63 -10.56
N ALA A 159 -15.01 1.92 -10.83
CA ALA A 159 -15.62 2.37 -12.07
C ALA A 159 -14.63 2.42 -13.26
N ASN A 160 -13.33 2.48 -12.98
CA ASN A 160 -12.27 2.65 -13.98
C ASN A 160 -11.05 1.79 -13.61
N PRO A 161 -11.08 0.46 -13.85
CA PRO A 161 -9.96 -0.42 -13.50
C PRO A 161 -8.62 -0.02 -14.13
N SER A 162 -8.64 0.72 -15.25
CA SER A 162 -7.44 1.27 -15.89
C SER A 162 -6.68 2.31 -15.05
N LEU A 163 -7.28 2.82 -13.96
CA LEU A 163 -6.58 3.66 -12.98
C LEU A 163 -5.52 2.87 -12.20
N LEU A 164 -5.60 1.54 -12.22
CA LEU A 164 -4.57 0.68 -11.67
C LEU A 164 -3.52 0.39 -12.73
N ARG A 165 -2.26 0.45 -12.30
CA ARG A 165 -1.17 -0.14 -13.06
C ARG A 165 -1.26 -1.66 -12.94
N TYR A 166 -1.57 -2.15 -11.74
CA TYR A 166 -1.73 -3.56 -11.47
C TYR A 166 -2.67 -3.80 -10.29
N ASP A 167 -3.63 -4.72 -10.50
CA ASP A 167 -4.42 -5.34 -9.45
C ASP A 167 -3.65 -6.58 -8.99
N VAL A 168 -3.16 -6.58 -7.74
CA VAL A 168 -2.32 -7.65 -7.23
C VAL A 168 -3.22 -8.79 -6.78
N VAL A 169 -3.10 -9.95 -7.43
CA VAL A 169 -4.01 -11.09 -7.19
C VAL A 169 -3.30 -12.34 -6.67
N SER A 170 -2.01 -12.23 -6.33
CA SER A 170 -1.19 -13.38 -5.92
C SER A 170 -0.29 -13.07 -4.73
N GLY A 171 -0.36 -13.94 -3.73
CA GLY A 171 0.42 -13.88 -2.50
C GLY A 171 -0.45 -13.70 -1.25
N ASN A 172 0.19 -13.66 -0.09
CA ASN A 172 -0.45 -13.46 1.20
C ASN A 172 0.47 -12.65 2.12
N ASN A 173 -0.08 -12.03 3.16
CA ASN A 173 0.68 -11.23 4.13
C ASN A 173 0.84 -11.91 5.50
N GLY A 174 0.82 -13.25 5.54
CA GLY A 174 1.02 -14.02 6.76
C GLY A 174 2.12 -15.08 6.62
N TYR A 175 1.99 -16.14 7.41
CA TYR A 175 2.99 -17.20 7.50
C TYR A 175 2.31 -18.53 7.82
N GLN A 176 2.85 -19.64 7.29
CA GLN A 176 2.34 -21.02 7.53
C GLN A 176 0.83 -21.21 7.29
N GLY A 177 0.29 -20.62 6.23
CA GLY A 177 -1.11 -20.78 5.83
C GLY A 177 -2.09 -19.82 6.54
N TYR A 178 -1.60 -18.99 7.44
CA TYR A 178 -2.35 -17.86 8.01
C TYR A 178 -2.08 -16.57 7.21
N GLY A 179 -2.84 -15.52 7.53
CA GLY A 179 -2.80 -14.22 6.85
C GLY A 179 -3.94 -14.04 5.86
N TYR A 180 -4.02 -12.85 5.27
CA TYR A 180 -4.93 -12.57 4.18
C TYR A 180 -4.27 -12.90 2.84
N ASN A 181 -5.07 -13.33 1.87
CA ASN A 181 -4.63 -13.58 0.51
C ASN A 181 -5.04 -12.42 -0.40
N ALA A 182 -4.19 -12.12 -1.38
CA ALA A 182 -4.54 -11.23 -2.48
C ALA A 182 -5.63 -11.83 -3.37
N GLY A 183 -6.37 -10.97 -4.05
CA GLY A 183 -7.45 -11.40 -4.94
C GLY A 183 -8.01 -10.23 -5.74
N SER A 184 -8.83 -10.50 -6.75
CA SER A 184 -9.32 -9.46 -7.66
C SER A 184 -10.02 -8.30 -6.95
N GLY A 185 -9.63 -7.08 -7.28
CA GLY A 185 -10.18 -5.85 -6.73
C GLY A 185 -9.48 -5.42 -5.44
N TRP A 186 -10.25 -4.93 -4.47
CA TRP A 186 -9.66 -4.52 -3.19
C TRP A 186 -9.42 -5.74 -2.30
N ASP A 187 -8.19 -5.90 -1.80
CA ASP A 187 -7.82 -6.92 -0.82
C ASP A 187 -7.06 -6.37 0.40
N TYR A 188 -6.96 -7.18 1.45
CA TYR A 188 -6.31 -6.79 2.71
C TYR A 188 -4.79 -6.71 2.64
N THR A 189 -4.15 -7.17 1.56
CA THR A 189 -2.69 -7.21 1.45
C THR A 189 -2.16 -5.96 0.73
N THR A 190 -2.82 -5.55 -0.36
CA THR A 190 -2.36 -4.48 -1.25
C THR A 190 -3.41 -3.41 -1.53
N GLY A 191 -4.59 -3.53 -0.92
CA GLY A 191 -5.68 -2.59 -1.16
C GLY A 191 -6.15 -2.75 -2.59
N PHE A 192 -6.23 -1.65 -3.36
CA PHE A 192 -6.48 -1.73 -4.80
C PHE A 192 -5.25 -2.10 -5.65
N GLY A 193 -4.08 -2.33 -5.06
CA GLY A 193 -2.83 -2.45 -5.80
C GLY A 193 -2.21 -1.11 -6.19
N SER A 194 -1.41 -1.09 -7.26
CA SER A 194 -0.60 0.06 -7.65
C SER A 194 -1.29 0.96 -8.67
N LEU A 195 -1.06 2.28 -8.58
CA LEU A 195 -1.74 3.26 -9.42
C LEU A 195 -1.05 3.47 -10.79
N ASN A 196 -1.85 3.59 -11.84
CA ASN A 196 -1.41 4.14 -13.11
C ASN A 196 -1.51 5.67 -13.08
N ILE A 197 -0.37 6.31 -12.78
CA ILE A 197 -0.30 7.76 -12.56
C ILE A 197 -0.75 8.58 -13.77
N ALA A 198 -0.49 8.11 -15.00
CA ALA A 198 -0.90 8.82 -16.21
C ALA A 198 -2.42 8.82 -16.37
N ASN A 199 -3.07 7.67 -16.15
CA ASN A 199 -4.52 7.54 -16.23
C ASN A 199 -5.21 8.32 -15.09
N LEU A 200 -4.64 8.28 -13.88
CA LEU A 200 -5.13 9.09 -12.76
C LEU A 200 -5.05 10.59 -13.07
N ASN A 201 -3.93 11.06 -13.65
CA ASN A 201 -3.80 12.46 -14.06
C ASN A 201 -4.82 12.84 -15.14
N GLN A 202 -5.12 11.94 -16.09
CA GLN A 202 -6.13 12.19 -17.10
C GLN A 202 -7.53 12.32 -16.50
N LEU A 203 -7.88 11.48 -15.52
CA LEU A 203 -9.14 11.57 -14.79
C LEU A 203 -9.27 12.88 -14.00
N ILE A 204 -8.19 13.31 -13.34
CA ILE A 204 -8.16 14.58 -12.62
C ILE A 204 -8.43 15.74 -13.59
N LYS A 205 -7.76 15.76 -14.75
CA LYS A 205 -7.92 16.80 -15.76
C LYS A 205 -9.31 16.85 -16.38
N SER A 206 -10.02 15.72 -16.45
CA SER A 206 -11.40 15.68 -16.94
C SER A 206 -12.43 16.06 -15.87
N GLY A 207 -11.99 16.41 -14.65
CA GLY A 207 -12.88 16.77 -13.54
C GLY A 207 -13.55 15.56 -12.87
N GLY A 208 -13.07 14.34 -13.14
CA GLY A 208 -13.66 13.11 -12.60
C GLY A 208 -13.11 12.69 -11.23
N PHE A 209 -12.14 13.43 -10.68
CA PHE A 209 -11.49 13.12 -9.42
C PHE A 209 -12.01 14.01 -8.28
#